data_AF-A0A2G2YMW6-F1
#
_entry.id   AF-A0A2G2YMW6-F1
#
_cell.length_a   1.000
_cell.length_b   1.000
_cell.length_c   1.000
_cell.angle_alpha   90.00
_cell.angle_beta   90.00
_cell.angle_gamma   90.00
#
_symmetry.space_group_name_H-M   'P 1'
#
loop_
_entity.id
_entity.type
_entity.pdbx_description
1 polymer ?
#
loop_
_entity_poly.entity_id
_entity_poly.type
_entity_poly.pdbx_seq_one_letter_code
_entity_poly.pdbx_strand_id
1 'polypeptide(L)'
;MNDPEKGSVGNLKGLGEVDIGHLRNHLGVVQQAFELKMRMIAYWKIVLMRLVDSMALHIMFSIQNMINKDMEQEIVQEMMAPQGGGIERYLMNRRSLQRNAVG
;
A
#
# COMPACT_ATOMS: atom_id res chain seq x y z
N MET A 1 34.19 -9.21 -51.21
CA MET A 1 32.94 -8.42 -51.20
C MET A 1 32.28 -8.62 -49.84
N ASN A 2 32.03 -7.55 -49.07
CA ASN A 2 31.20 -7.60 -47.87
C ASN A 2 29.90 -6.86 -48.19
N ASP A 3 28.77 -7.58 -48.16
CA ASP A 3 27.45 -7.00 -48.39
C ASP A 3 27.02 -6.10 -47.22
N PRO A 4 26.62 -4.84 -47.46
CA PRO A 4 26.20 -3.91 -46.41
C PRO A 4 24.75 -4.15 -45.92
N GLU A 5 23.99 -5.06 -46.53
CA GLU A 5 22.54 -5.23 -46.28
C GLU A 5 22.16 -6.40 -45.35
N LYS A 6 23.12 -7.04 -44.68
CA LYS A 6 22.76 -8.07 -43.69
C LYS A 6 22.31 -7.39 -42.39
N GLY A 7 21.03 -7.02 -42.34
CA GLY A 7 20.33 -6.58 -41.13
C GLY A 7 20.67 -7.52 -39.97
N SER A 8 21.19 -6.96 -38.89
CA SER A 8 21.57 -7.73 -37.70
C SER A 8 20.29 -8.06 -36.92
N VAL A 9 19.51 -8.99 -37.46
CA VAL A 9 18.32 -9.51 -36.80
C VAL A 9 18.76 -10.28 -35.56
N GLY A 10 18.37 -9.78 -34.39
CA GLY A 10 18.68 -10.39 -33.09
C GLY A 10 17.41 -10.86 -32.42
N ASN A 11 17.41 -12.10 -31.93
CA ASN A 11 16.29 -12.63 -31.14
C ASN A 11 16.39 -12.11 -29.70
N LEU A 12 15.52 -11.16 -29.35
CA LEU A 12 15.44 -10.60 -27.99
C LEU A 12 14.41 -11.39 -27.19
N LYS A 13 14.87 -12.03 -26.10
CA LYS A 13 14.01 -12.84 -25.23
C LYS A 13 12.85 -11.99 -24.68
N GLY A 14 11.63 -12.33 -25.09
CA GLY A 14 10.39 -11.63 -24.73
C GLY A 14 9.88 -10.60 -25.75
N LEU A 15 10.66 -10.28 -26.79
CA LEU A 15 10.31 -9.33 -27.86
C LEU A 15 10.29 -9.96 -29.27
N GLY A 16 10.86 -11.15 -29.45
CA GLY A 16 10.91 -11.85 -30.75
C GLY A 16 12.13 -11.49 -31.58
N GLU A 17 12.11 -11.80 -32.88
CA GLU A 17 13.13 -11.33 -33.84
C GLU A 17 12.94 -9.83 -34.08
N VAL A 18 13.97 -9.06 -33.75
CA VAL A 18 13.98 -7.61 -33.96
C VAL A 18 15.20 -7.26 -34.81
N ASP A 19 15.01 -6.44 -35.83
CA ASP A 19 16.11 -5.92 -36.62
C ASP A 19 16.87 -4.83 -35.86
N ILE A 20 18.09 -5.14 -35.45
CA ILE A 20 18.97 -4.25 -34.68
C ILE A 20 19.88 -3.44 -35.63
N GLY A 21 19.89 -3.75 -36.94
CA GLY A 21 20.69 -3.06 -37.94
C GLY A 21 20.44 -1.56 -37.98
N HIS A 22 19.17 -1.15 -37.87
CA HIS A 22 18.77 0.27 -37.87
C HIS A 22 19.12 1.02 -36.58
N LEU A 23 19.24 0.30 -35.45
CA LEU A 23 19.61 0.89 -34.15
C LEU A 23 21.09 1.27 -34.10
N ARG A 24 21.96 0.60 -34.87
CA ARG A 24 23.40 0.94 -34.97
C ARG A 24 23.63 2.37 -35.45
N ASN A 25 22.78 2.86 -36.33
CA ASN A 25 22.86 4.23 -36.85
C ASN A 25 22.37 5.28 -35.82
N HIS A 26 21.72 4.85 -34.74
CA HIS A 26 21.12 5.71 -33.71
C HIS A 26 21.65 5.38 -32.31
N LEU A 27 22.93 5.00 -32.21
CA LEU A 27 23.57 4.50 -30.99
C LEU A 27 23.35 5.42 -29.76
N GLY A 28 23.40 6.74 -29.98
CA GLY A 28 23.17 7.73 -28.91
C GLY A 28 21.74 7.70 -28.34
N VAL A 29 20.73 7.51 -29.19
CA VAL A 29 19.31 7.43 -28.78
C VAL A 29 19.05 6.11 -28.04
N VAL A 30 19.67 5.02 -28.49
CA VAL A 30 19.57 3.71 -27.83
C VAL A 30 20.16 3.77 -26.42
N GLN A 31 21.34 4.37 -26.26
CA GLN A 31 21.98 4.55 -24.95
C GLN A 31 21.11 5.41 -24.03
N GLN A 32 20.57 6.52 -24.53
CA GLN A 32 19.70 7.41 -23.75
C GLN A 32 18.40 6.72 -23.32
N ALA A 33 17.77 5.95 -24.20
CA ALA A 33 16.57 5.18 -23.89
C ALA A 33 16.85 4.09 -22.84
N PHE A 34 18.01 3.44 -22.92
CA PHE A 34 18.44 2.45 -21.94
C PHE A 34 18.68 3.07 -20.56
N GLU A 35 19.39 4.19 -20.49
CA GLU A 35 19.62 4.92 -19.24
C GLU A 35 18.31 5.41 -18.62
N LEU A 36 17.39 5.92 -19.45
CA LEU A 36 16.07 6.34 -19.00
C LEU A 36 15.27 5.16 -18.43
N LYS A 37 15.27 4.01 -19.11
CA LYS A 37 14.63 2.78 -18.62
C LYS A 37 15.24 2.35 -17.28
N MET A 38 16.56 2.33 -17.16
CA MET A 38 17.23 1.95 -15.91
C MET A 38 16.88 2.89 -14.76
N ARG A 39 16.82 4.21 -15.02
CA ARG A 39 16.36 5.20 -14.04
C ARG A 39 14.90 4.98 -13.67
N MET A 40 14.01 4.76 -14.65
CA MET A 40 12.59 4.48 -14.38
C MET A 40 12.41 3.25 -13.50
N ILE A 41 13.14 2.16 -13.77
CA ILE A 41 13.09 0.93 -12.95
C ILE A 41 13.58 1.21 -11.53
N ALA A 42 14.69 1.94 -11.37
CA ALA A 42 15.21 2.29 -10.05
C ALA A 42 14.23 3.17 -9.25
N TYR A 43 13.67 4.21 -9.89
CA TYR A 43 12.68 5.09 -9.26
C TYR A 43 11.36 4.38 -8.97
N TRP A 44 10.93 3.46 -9.84
CA TRP A 44 9.68 2.72 -9.66
C TRP A 44 9.66 1.93 -8.34
N LYS A 45 10.78 1.31 -7.98
CA LYS A 45 10.92 0.61 -6.70
C LYS A 45 10.70 1.55 -5.50
N ILE A 46 11.25 2.76 -5.56
CA ILE A 46 11.10 3.77 -4.50
C ILE A 46 9.66 4.27 -4.42
N VAL A 47 9.02 4.51 -5.57
CA VAL A 47 7.62 4.94 -5.65
C VAL A 47 6.70 3.90 -5.01
N LEU A 48 6.88 2.62 -5.34
CA LEU A 48 6.08 1.54 -4.77
C LEU A 48 6.24 1.45 -3.24
N MET A 49 7.47 1.53 -2.75
CA MET A 49 7.74 1.47 -1.31
C MET A 49 7.06 2.63 -0.58
N ARG A 50 7.20 3.86 -1.10
CA ARG A 50 6.55 5.05 -0.52
C ARG A 50 5.03 4.97 -0.55
N LEU A 51 4.46 4.38 -1.60
CA LEU A 51 3.02 4.21 -1.71
C LEU A 51 2.50 3.25 -0.62
N VAL A 52 3.17 2.11 -0.46
CA VAL A 52 2.82 1.12 0.58
C VAL A 52 2.95 1.73 1.97
N ASP A 53 4.07 2.40 2.26
CA ASP A 53 4.31 3.05 3.55
C ASP A 53 3.26 4.15 3.83
N SER A 54 2.90 4.95 2.83
CA SER A 54 1.88 5.99 2.98
C SER A 54 0.49 5.40 3.25
N MET A 55 0.12 4.30 2.59
CA MET A 55 -1.16 3.63 2.84
C MET A 55 -1.19 2.99 4.23
N ALA A 56 -0.09 2.35 4.65
CA ALA A 56 0.03 1.76 5.98
C ALA A 56 -0.12 2.83 7.07
N LEU A 57 0.57 3.96 6.95
CA LEU A 57 0.43 5.08 7.87
C LEU A 57 -0.98 5.66 7.88
N HIS A 58 -1.60 5.84 6.71
CA HIS A 58 -2.95 6.39 6.61
C HIS A 58 -4.00 5.48 7.26
N ILE A 59 -3.91 4.17 7.02
CA ILE A 59 -4.80 3.18 7.64
C ILE A 59 -4.59 3.12 9.14
N MET A 60 -3.33 3.05 9.60
CA MET A 60 -3.01 3.02 11.03
C MET A 60 -3.55 4.26 11.74
N PHE A 61 -3.32 5.45 11.17
CA PHE A 61 -3.84 6.69 11.72
C PHE A 61 -5.37 6.72 11.73
N SER A 62 -6.03 6.25 10.67
CA SER A 62 -7.49 6.19 10.59
C SER A 62 -8.08 5.28 11.66
N ILE A 63 -7.49 4.10 11.87
CA ILE A 63 -7.93 3.16 12.92
C ILE A 63 -7.75 3.77 14.31
N GLN A 64 -6.58 4.38 14.58
CA GLN A 64 -6.33 5.04 15.86
C GLN A 64 -7.31 6.18 16.11
N ASN A 65 -7.58 6.99 15.10
CA ASN A 65 -8.52 8.10 15.22
C ASN A 65 -9.96 7.58 15.45
N MET A 66 -10.37 6.53 14.75
CA MET A 66 -11.68 5.89 14.95
C MET A 66 -11.85 5.35 16.37
N ILE A 67 -10.83 4.66 16.91
CA ILE A 67 -10.87 4.14 18.28
C ILE A 67 -10.94 5.29 19.29
N ASN A 68 -10.01 6.24 19.19
CA ASN A 68 -9.83 7.28 20.20
C ASN A 68 -10.89 8.38 20.15
N LYS A 69 -11.52 8.62 19.00
CA LYS A 69 -12.51 9.70 18.88
C LYS A 69 -13.91 9.17 18.73
N ASP A 70 -14.12 8.22 17.83
CA ASP A 70 -15.49 7.83 17.49
C ASP A 70 -16.01 6.81 18.51
N MET A 71 -15.25 5.72 18.75
CA MET A 71 -15.66 4.70 19.71
C MET A 71 -15.56 5.16 21.16
N GLU A 72 -14.51 5.90 21.54
CA GLU A 72 -14.41 6.46 22.90
C GLU A 72 -15.61 7.36 23.22
N GLN A 73 -16.02 8.22 22.28
CA GLN A 73 -17.20 9.07 22.47
C GLN A 73 -18.49 8.27 22.55
N GLU A 74 -18.67 7.25 21.71
CA GLU A 74 -19.85 6.38 21.75
C GLU A 74 -19.98 5.66 23.10
N ILE A 75 -18.88 5.08 23.60
CA ILE A 75 -18.85 4.41 24.91
C ILE A 75 -19.20 5.40 26.04
N VAL A 76 -18.60 6.59 26.04
CA VAL A 76 -18.89 7.61 27.06
C VAL A 76 -20.36 8.04 27.00
N GLN A 77 -20.90 8.24 25.79
CA GLN A 77 -22.30 8.60 25.61
C GLN A 77 -23.25 7.50 26.11
N GLU A 78 -22.95 6.23 25.83
CA GLU A 78 -23.73 5.09 26.33
C GLU A 78 -23.67 5.01 27.86
N MET A 79 -22.49 5.21 28.46
CA MET A 79 -22.33 5.20 29.91
C MET A 79 -23.06 6.33 30.61
N MET A 80 -23.12 7.51 29.99
CA MET A 80 -23.77 8.71 30.53
C MET A 80 -25.25 8.84 30.11
N ALA A 81 -25.79 7.88 29.34
CA ALA A 81 -27.14 7.97 28.80
C ALA A 81 -28.21 7.95 29.92
N PRO A 82 -29.05 9.01 30.02
CA PRO A 82 -30.04 9.13 31.11
C PRO A 82 -31.22 8.15 31.02
N GLN A 83 -31.47 7.53 29.85
CA GLN A 83 -32.65 6.67 29.62
C GLN A 83 -32.38 5.16 29.74
N GLY A 84 -31.13 4.73 29.95
CA GLY A 84 -30.72 3.32 29.97
C GLY A 84 -29.97 2.87 31.22
N GLY A 85 -29.86 3.76 32.22
CA GLY A 85 -29.17 3.50 33.48
C GLY A 85 -27.73 3.04 33.28
N GLY A 86 -26.96 3.63 32.35
CA GLY A 86 -25.65 3.16 31.90
C GLY A 86 -24.76 2.61 33.02
N ILE A 87 -24.10 3.49 33.78
CA ILE A 87 -23.24 3.09 34.91
C ILE A 87 -24.01 2.29 35.98
N GLU A 88 -25.26 2.65 36.25
CA GLU A 88 -26.08 1.99 37.27
C GLU A 88 -26.33 0.51 36.95
N ARG A 89 -26.54 0.18 35.68
CA ARG A 89 -26.79 -1.17 35.17
C ARG A 89 -25.52 -2.01 35.22
N TYR A 90 -24.36 -1.43 34.89
CA TYR A 90 -23.07 -2.10 35.08
C TYR A 90 -22.78 -2.40 36.56
N LEU A 91 -23.05 -1.45 37.46
CA LEU A 91 -22.87 -1.63 38.90
C LEU A 91 -23.89 -2.62 39.51
N MET A 92 -25.13 -2.62 39.02
CA MET A 92 -26.16 -3.57 39.41
C MET A 92 -25.75 -5.00 39.01
N ASN A 93 -25.31 -5.18 37.77
CA ASN A 93 -24.90 -6.48 37.25
C ASN A 93 -23.65 -7.04 37.98
N ARG A 94 -22.68 -6.16 38.29
CA ARG A 94 -21.50 -6.53 39.09
C ARG A 94 -21.90 -6.99 40.50
N ARG A 95 -22.85 -6.32 41.15
CA ARG A 95 -23.33 -6.68 42.50
C ARG A 95 -24.11 -7.99 42.52
N SER A 96 -24.91 -8.29 41.48
CA SER A 96 -25.61 -9.58 41.38
C SER A 96 -24.67 -10.76 41.16
N LEU A 97 -23.60 -10.58 40.36
CA LEU A 97 -22.60 -11.62 40.13
C LEU A 97 -21.83 -11.99 41.42
N GLN A 98 -21.45 -10.98 42.22
CA GLN A 98 -20.80 -11.21 43.52
C GLN A 98 -21.73 -11.91 44.52
N ARG A 99 -23.04 -11.63 44.48
CA ARG A 99 -24.03 -12.27 45.35
C ARG A 99 -24.24 -13.75 45.02
N ASN A 100 -24.18 -14.11 43.74
CA ASN A 100 -24.35 -15.50 43.27
C ASN A 100 -23.08 -16.36 43.43
N ALA A 101 -21.91 -15.75 43.70
CA ALA A 101 -20.66 -16.47 43.90
C ALA A 101 -20.38 -16.83 45.39
N VAL A 102 -21.21 -16.33 46.31
CA VAL A 102 -21.04 -16.48 47.78
C VAL A 102 -22.18 -17.31 48.40
N GLY A 103 -23.10 -17.83 47.59
CA GLY A 103 -24.16 -18.78 48.00
C GLY A 103 -23.93 -20.15 47.39
#